data_AF-A0A536DVR1-F1
#
_entry.id   AF-A0A536DVR1-F1
#
_cell.length_a   1.000
_cell.length_b   1.000
_cell.length_c   1.000
_cell.angle_alpha   90.00
_cell.angle_beta   90.00
_cell.angle_gamma   90.00
#
_symmetry.space_group_name_H-M   'P 1'
#
loop_
_entity.id
_entity.type
_entity.pdbx_description
1 polymer ?
#
loop_
_entity_poly.entity_id
_entity_poly.type
_entity_poly.pdbx_seq_one_letter_code
_entity_poly.pdbx_strand_id
1 'polypeptide(L)'
;MNFANANAREWRAAEIPAANGHGNARSIARLYGALARGGELDGVRVLSPQAIARATEVQATGPDAVMGLPLHMALGWVVSSPEAPLGPNTRAFGHGGAGGSLGFADLDARVGFGYAMNKMIQTDSLMDPRWPSLIDAVYSSM
;
A
#
# COMPACT_ATOMS: atom_id res chain seq x y z
N MET A 1 20.81 4.32 -3.32
CA MET A 1 20.09 5.49 -2.75
C MET A 1 20.56 5.65 -1.31
N ASN A 2 20.98 6.85 -0.86
CA ASN A 2 21.48 7.06 0.50
C ASN A 2 20.36 7.59 1.41
N PHE A 3 19.97 6.81 2.42
CA PHE A 3 18.91 7.17 3.38
C PHE A 3 19.45 7.69 4.72
N ALA A 4 20.73 8.04 4.82
CA ALA A 4 21.36 8.47 6.06
C ALA A 4 20.60 9.62 6.78
N ASN A 5 19.98 10.52 6.00
CA ASN A 5 19.24 11.65 6.55
C ASN A 5 17.76 11.34 6.85
N ALA A 6 17.24 10.15 6.53
CA ALA A 6 15.84 9.80 6.77
C ALA A 6 15.48 9.76 8.27
N ASN A 7 16.48 9.67 9.15
CA ASN A 7 16.30 9.74 10.61
C ASN A 7 16.59 11.13 11.20
N ALA A 8 17.08 12.08 10.39
CA ALA A 8 17.37 13.44 10.86
C ALA A 8 16.07 14.13 11.30
N ARG A 9 16.14 14.99 12.33
CA ARG A 9 14.95 15.64 12.89
C ARG A 9 14.23 16.48 11.84
N GLU A 10 15.00 17.17 11.02
CA GLU A 10 14.53 18.05 9.95
C GLU A 10 13.71 17.26 8.92
N TRP A 11 14.19 16.08 8.52
CA TRP A 11 13.47 15.19 7.61
C TRP A 11 12.14 14.70 8.20
N ARG A 12 12.15 14.24 9.46
CA ARG A 12 10.96 13.69 10.11
C ARG A 12 9.91 14.74 10.46
N ALA A 13 10.34 15.99 10.67
CA ALA A 13 9.47 17.10 11.02
C ALA A 13 8.93 17.87 9.79
N ALA A 14 9.58 17.74 8.63
CA ALA A 14 9.07 18.30 7.39
C ALA A 14 7.78 17.58 6.93
N GLU A 15 7.01 18.23 6.06
CA GLU A 15 5.86 17.62 5.40
C GLU A 15 6.23 17.22 3.98
N ILE A 16 6.58 15.95 3.77
CA ILE A 16 6.91 15.39 2.45
C ILE A 16 6.03 14.14 2.22
N PRO A 17 4.74 14.33 1.88
CA PRO A 17 3.74 13.24 1.89
C PRO A 17 4.09 12.06 0.99
N ALA A 18 4.92 12.28 -0.03
CA ALA A 18 5.39 11.23 -0.93
C ALA A 18 6.44 10.28 -0.33
N ALA A 19 7.11 10.64 0.78
CA ALA A 19 8.32 9.91 1.21
C ALA A 19 8.59 9.83 2.72
N ASN A 20 8.14 10.78 3.54
CA ASN A 20 8.60 10.89 4.93
C ASN A 20 7.54 10.55 5.99
N GLY A 21 6.48 9.83 5.63
CA GLY A 21 5.49 9.35 6.59
C GLY A 21 6.11 8.43 7.64
N HIS A 22 5.84 8.68 8.92
CA HIS A 22 6.29 7.85 10.03
C HIS A 22 5.12 7.10 10.65
N GLY A 23 5.24 5.77 10.69
CA GLY A 23 4.18 4.89 11.21
C GLY A 23 4.69 3.47 11.41
N ASN A 24 3.77 2.54 11.62
CA ASN A 24 4.08 1.11 11.76
C ASN A 24 3.03 0.24 11.04
N ALA A 25 3.30 -1.07 10.98
CA ALA A 25 2.42 -2.05 10.33
C ALA A 25 0.98 -1.96 10.83
N ARG A 26 0.77 -1.79 12.14
CA ARG A 26 -0.55 -1.69 12.76
C ARG A 26 -1.30 -0.41 12.36
N SER A 27 -0.64 0.74 12.31
CA SER A 27 -1.30 1.98 11.88
C SER A 27 -1.68 1.93 10.40
N ILE A 28 -0.80 1.37 9.56
CA ILE A 28 -1.06 1.16 8.13
C ILE A 28 -2.25 0.22 7.93
N ALA A 29 -2.25 -0.95 8.58
CA ALA A 29 -3.32 -1.94 8.49
C ALA A 29 -4.67 -1.40 9.00
N ARG A 30 -4.67 -0.53 10.02
CA ARG A 30 -5.89 0.13 10.50
C ARG A 30 -6.46 1.10 9.48
N LEU A 31 -5.61 1.94 8.87
CA LEU A 31 -6.04 2.87 7.82
C LEU A 31 -6.63 2.12 6.63
N TYR A 32 -5.88 1.19 6.06
CA TYR A 32 -6.38 0.39 4.93
C TYR A 32 -7.55 -0.51 5.34
N GLY A 33 -7.62 -0.96 6.60
CA GLY A 33 -8.76 -1.71 7.10
C GLY A 33 -10.04 -0.87 7.12
N ALA A 34 -9.95 0.42 7.49
CA ALA A 34 -11.08 1.34 7.39
C ALA A 34 -11.55 1.45 5.93
N LEU A 35 -10.61 1.62 4.98
CA LEU A 35 -10.94 1.68 3.55
C LEU A 35 -11.56 0.38 3.03
N ALA A 36 -11.00 -0.78 3.40
CA ALA A 36 -11.50 -2.11 3.06
C ALA A 36 -12.95 -2.35 3.53
N ARG A 37 -13.37 -1.67 4.59
CA ARG A 37 -14.71 -1.76 5.20
C ARG A 37 -15.62 -0.59 4.87
N GLY A 38 -15.40 0.09 3.74
CA GLY A 38 -16.27 1.18 3.28
C GLY A 38 -15.97 2.52 3.96
N GLY A 39 -14.74 2.70 4.42
CA GLY A 39 -14.20 3.96 4.92
C GLY A 39 -14.45 4.24 6.39
N GLU A 40 -14.79 3.22 7.18
CA GLU A 40 -15.05 3.34 8.61
C GLU A 40 -14.35 2.24 9.40
N LEU A 41 -13.78 2.61 10.55
CA LEU A 41 -13.24 1.67 11.54
C LEU A 41 -13.45 2.25 12.94
N ASP A 42 -13.89 1.40 13.87
CA ASP A 42 -14.11 1.75 15.27
C ASP A 42 -15.03 2.99 15.43
N GLY A 43 -16.06 3.09 14.59
CA GLY A 43 -17.03 4.21 14.59
C GLY A 43 -16.51 5.52 13.98
N VAL A 44 -15.28 5.55 13.45
CA VAL A 44 -14.69 6.73 12.81
C VAL A 44 -14.66 6.57 11.30
N ARG A 45 -15.39 7.44 10.60
CA ARG A 45 -15.43 7.49 9.13
C ARG A 45 -14.35 8.42 8.60
N VAL A 46 -13.44 7.87 7.80
CA VAL A 46 -12.35 8.60 7.11
C VAL A 46 -12.66 8.88 5.64
N LEU A 47 -13.50 8.05 5.02
CA LEU A 47 -13.95 8.25 3.62
C LEU A 47 -15.35 7.67 3.43
N SER A 48 -16.09 8.14 2.42
CA SER A 48 -17.37 7.52 2.02
C SER A 48 -17.10 6.31 1.11
N PRO A 49 -18.00 5.31 1.07
CA PRO A 49 -17.87 4.20 0.12
C PRO A 49 -17.79 4.68 -1.34
N GLN A 50 -18.52 5.74 -1.69
CA GLN A 50 -18.51 6.33 -3.04
C GLN A 50 -17.17 6.97 -3.37
N ALA A 51 -16.55 7.67 -2.41
CA ALA A 51 -15.24 8.26 -2.59
C ALA A 51 -14.15 7.19 -2.72
N ILE A 52 -14.26 6.07 -1.98
CA ILE A 52 -13.36 4.91 -2.16
C ILE A 52 -13.50 4.37 -3.57
N ALA A 53 -14.72 4.07 -4.00
CA ALA A 53 -14.99 3.54 -5.34
C ALA A 53 -14.41 4.45 -6.44
N ARG A 54 -14.58 5.77 -6.31
CA ARG A 54 -14.01 6.74 -7.26
C ARG A 54 -12.48 6.79 -7.20
N ALA A 55 -11.89 6.78 -6.01
CA ALA A 55 -10.46 6.89 -5.83
C ALA A 55 -9.69 5.63 -6.27
N THR A 56 -10.37 4.49 -6.33
CA THR A 56 -9.81 3.20 -6.78
C THR A 56 -10.14 2.85 -8.24
N GLU A 57 -10.79 3.75 -8.97
CA GLU A 57 -11.03 3.59 -10.40
C GLU A 57 -9.71 3.76 -11.16
N VAL A 58 -9.35 2.77 -11.98
CA VAL A 58 -8.11 2.79 -12.78
C VAL A 58 -8.17 3.95 -13.77
N GLN A 59 -7.16 4.83 -13.70
CA GLN A 59 -6.99 5.99 -14.57
C GLN A 59 -5.98 5.73 -15.69
N ALA A 60 -5.00 4.85 -15.47
CA ALA A 60 -3.98 4.49 -16.45
C ALA A 60 -3.53 3.05 -16.26
N THR A 61 -3.21 2.39 -17.38
CA THR A 61 -2.64 1.04 -17.43
C THR A 61 -1.45 1.00 -18.39
N GLY A 62 -0.56 0.05 -18.18
CA GLY A 62 0.62 -0.17 -19.02
C GLY A 62 1.94 0.04 -18.28
N PRO A 63 3.07 0.02 -19.00
CA PRO A 63 4.38 0.20 -18.38
C PRO A 63 4.50 1.64 -17.86
N ASP A 64 4.75 1.77 -16.56
CA ASP A 64 5.09 3.04 -15.93
C ASP A 64 6.39 3.59 -16.55
N ALA A 65 6.38 4.86 -16.96
CA ALA A 65 7.50 5.44 -17.70
C ALA A 65 8.78 5.59 -16.87
N VAL A 66 8.70 5.53 -15.53
CA VAL A 66 9.83 5.67 -14.62
C VAL A 66 10.29 4.31 -14.12
N MET A 67 9.36 3.48 -13.66
CA MET A 67 9.63 2.18 -13.06
C MET A 67 9.68 1.04 -14.07
N GLY A 68 9.11 1.24 -15.27
CA GLY A 68 9.02 0.22 -16.32
C GLY A 68 8.04 -0.92 -16.01
N LEU A 69 7.28 -0.81 -14.93
CA LEU A 69 6.39 -1.88 -14.46
C LEU A 69 4.97 -1.74 -15.02
N PRO A 70 4.28 -2.87 -15.32
CA PRO A 70 2.90 -2.86 -15.79
C PRO A 70 1.91 -2.57 -14.63
N LEU A 71 1.78 -1.30 -14.26
CA LEU A 71 0.92 -0.89 -13.13
C LEU A 71 -0.47 -0.48 -13.60
N HIS A 72 -1.46 -0.75 -12.75
CA HIS A 72 -2.79 -0.17 -12.86
C HIS A 72 -2.89 0.98 -11.86
N MET A 73 -2.81 2.21 -12.35
CA MET A 73 -2.79 3.41 -11.50
C MET A 73 -4.20 3.98 -11.35
N ALA A 74 -4.64 4.16 -10.12
CA ALA A 74 -5.84 4.92 -9.77
C ALA A 74 -5.47 6.33 -9.25
N LEU A 75 -6.35 6.99 -8.50
CA LEU A 75 -6.08 8.32 -7.94
C LEU A 75 -5.16 8.24 -6.71
N GLY A 76 -3.87 7.97 -6.97
CA GLY A 76 -2.80 7.90 -5.96
C GLY A 76 -2.45 6.49 -5.46
N TRP A 77 -3.18 5.46 -5.89
CA TRP A 77 -2.92 4.07 -5.54
C TRP A 77 -2.58 3.22 -6.76
N VAL A 78 -1.84 2.14 -6.50
CA VAL A 78 -1.77 0.99 -7.40
C VAL A 78 -2.96 0.09 -7.09
N VAL A 79 -3.69 -0.31 -8.13
CA VAL A 79 -4.75 -1.32 -8.05
C VAL A 79 -4.16 -2.69 -8.39
N SER A 80 -4.58 -3.72 -7.66
CA SER A 80 -4.16 -5.10 -7.85
C SER A 80 -4.39 -5.54 -9.30
N SER A 81 -3.37 -6.13 -9.93
CA SER A 81 -3.45 -6.73 -11.26
C SER A 81 -2.70 -8.07 -11.27
N PRO A 82 -2.89 -8.92 -12.29
CA PRO A 82 -2.13 -10.17 -12.42
C PRO A 82 -0.61 -9.96 -12.40
N GLU A 83 -0.13 -8.83 -12.91
CA GLU A 83 1.29 -8.48 -12.99
C GLU A 83 1.85 -7.87 -11.69
N ALA A 84 0.97 -7.27 -10.86
CA ALA A 84 1.31 -6.67 -9.58
C ALA A 84 0.23 -6.98 -8.52
N PRO A 85 0.12 -8.24 -8.07
CA PRO A 85 -0.96 -8.66 -7.19
C PRO A 85 -0.78 -8.11 -5.76
N LEU A 86 -1.87 -7.58 -5.20
CA LEU A 86 -1.99 -7.17 -3.80
C LEU A 86 -2.92 -8.14 -3.05
N GLY A 87 -2.56 -9.43 -3.09
CA GLY A 87 -3.42 -10.53 -2.64
C GLY A 87 -4.14 -11.24 -3.80
N PRO A 88 -5.06 -12.17 -3.49
CA PRO A 88 -5.75 -12.99 -4.49
C PRO A 88 -6.89 -12.26 -5.21
N ASN A 89 -7.38 -11.13 -4.66
CA ASN A 89 -8.52 -10.41 -5.22
C ASN A 89 -8.09 -9.23 -6.10
N THR A 90 -8.91 -8.91 -7.09
CA THR A 90 -8.65 -7.84 -8.06
C THR A 90 -9.09 -6.47 -7.56
N ARG A 91 -9.98 -6.39 -6.56
CA ARG A 91 -10.44 -5.13 -5.96
C ARG A 91 -9.63 -4.75 -4.73
N ALA A 92 -8.34 -5.09 -4.75
CA ALA A 92 -7.36 -4.62 -3.78
C ALA A 92 -6.59 -3.42 -4.33
N PHE A 93 -6.19 -2.49 -3.46
CA PHE A 93 -5.46 -1.29 -3.85
C PHE A 93 -4.56 -0.80 -2.71
N GLY A 94 -3.42 -0.20 -3.05
CA GLY A 94 -2.45 0.21 -2.05
C GLY A 94 -1.21 0.85 -2.63
N HIS A 95 -0.13 0.81 -1.86
CA HIS A 95 1.16 1.38 -2.25
C HIS A 95 2.32 0.66 -1.56
N GLY A 96 3.32 0.27 -2.35
CA GLY A 96 4.62 -0.23 -1.87
C GLY A 96 5.59 0.93 -1.62
N GLY A 97 6.43 0.84 -0.60
CA GLY A 97 7.45 1.85 -0.29
C GLY A 97 8.86 1.36 -0.58
N ALA A 98 9.74 2.29 -0.91
CA ALA A 98 11.16 1.98 -1.14
C ALA A 98 11.74 1.18 0.04
N GLY A 99 12.50 0.13 -0.27
CA GLY A 99 13.10 -0.76 0.71
C GLY A 99 12.20 -1.91 1.17
N GLY A 100 10.89 -1.86 0.88
CA GLY A 100 9.96 -3.00 1.06
C GLY A 100 8.73 -2.81 1.95
N SER A 101 8.35 -1.61 2.39
CA SER A 101 7.12 -1.45 3.17
C SER A 101 5.90 -1.62 2.27
N LEU A 102 4.76 -2.07 2.81
CA LEU A 102 3.54 -2.24 2.04
C LEU A 102 2.30 -1.89 2.86
N GLY A 103 1.33 -1.25 2.24
CA GLY A 103 -0.03 -1.19 2.75
C GLY A 103 -1.03 -1.30 1.62
N PHE A 104 -2.09 -2.08 1.83
CA PHE A 104 -3.20 -2.18 0.88
C PHE A 104 -4.50 -2.54 1.58
N ALA A 105 -5.61 -2.18 0.94
CA ALA A 105 -6.97 -2.59 1.29
C ALA A 105 -7.49 -3.56 0.24
N ASP A 106 -8.19 -4.60 0.67
CA ASP A 106 -8.94 -5.51 -0.19
C ASP A 106 -10.44 -5.33 0.09
N LEU A 107 -11.17 -4.81 -0.90
CA LEU A 107 -12.61 -4.55 -0.79
C LEU A 107 -13.45 -5.83 -0.77
N ASP A 108 -12.95 -6.93 -1.32
CA ASP A 108 -13.67 -8.20 -1.42
C ASP A 108 -13.49 -9.01 -0.14
N ALA A 109 -12.25 -9.13 0.36
CA ALA A 109 -11.95 -9.78 1.64
C ALA A 109 -12.23 -8.90 2.87
N ARG A 110 -12.49 -7.59 2.67
CA ARG A 110 -12.68 -6.58 3.73
C ARG A 110 -11.52 -6.48 4.72
N VAL A 111 -10.31 -6.68 4.20
CA VAL A 111 -9.06 -6.75 4.97
C VAL A 111 -8.16 -5.59 4.62
N GLY A 112 -7.52 -5.02 5.64
CA GLY A 112 -6.41 -4.08 5.49
C GLY A 112 -5.11 -4.76 5.87
N PHE A 113 -4.11 -4.68 5.01
CA PHE A 113 -2.78 -5.21 5.25
C PHE A 113 -1.78 -4.08 5.50
N GLY A 114 -0.82 -4.32 6.38
CA GLY A 114 0.26 -3.38 6.66
C GLY A 114 1.55 -4.10 7.03
N TYR A 115 2.63 -3.76 6.34
CA TYR A 115 3.98 -4.23 6.59
C TYR A 115 4.94 -3.04 6.66
N ALA A 116 5.68 -2.95 7.76
CA ALA A 116 6.70 -1.93 7.98
C ALA A 116 7.91 -2.55 8.67
N MET A 117 9.10 -2.08 8.31
CA MET A 117 10.38 -2.63 8.70
C MET A 117 11.44 -1.53 8.71
N ASN A 118 12.56 -1.78 9.40
CA ASN A 118 13.72 -0.89 9.42
C ASN A 118 14.91 -1.44 8.62
N LYS A 119 14.89 -2.73 8.25
CA LYS A 119 15.87 -3.32 7.33
C LYS A 119 15.34 -3.24 5.91
N MET A 120 15.78 -2.19 5.21
CA MET A 120 15.53 -2.01 3.79
C MET A 120 16.35 -3.03 3.00
N ILE A 121 15.76 -3.57 1.94
CA ILE A 121 16.46 -4.36 0.94
C ILE A 121 16.29 -3.69 -0.42
N GLN A 122 17.29 -3.81 -1.27
CA GLN A 122 17.18 -3.45 -2.67
C GLN A 122 16.98 -4.73 -3.47
N THR A 123 15.97 -4.72 -4.31
CA THR A 123 15.61 -5.82 -5.20
C THR A 123 15.45 -5.26 -6.59
N ASP A 124 15.74 -6.07 -7.60
CA ASP A 124 15.52 -5.69 -9.01
C ASP A 124 14.03 -5.63 -9.37
N SER A 125 13.18 -6.17 -8.48
CA SER A 125 11.72 -6.07 -8.53
C SER A 125 11.22 -5.06 -7.48
N LEU A 126 10.12 -4.35 -7.74
CA LEU A 126 9.43 -3.60 -6.70
C LEU A 126 8.59 -4.50 -5.77
N MET A 127 8.49 -5.80 -6.06
CA MET A 127 7.89 -6.78 -5.17
C MET A 127 8.93 -7.26 -4.17
N ASP A 128 8.69 -6.93 -2.91
CA ASP A 128 9.54 -7.41 -1.83
C ASP A 128 9.32 -8.92 -1.60
N PRO A 129 10.38 -9.75 -1.54
CA PRO A 129 10.25 -11.20 -1.33
C PRO A 129 9.63 -11.59 0.02
N ARG A 130 9.51 -10.66 0.97
CA ARG A 130 8.87 -10.89 2.27
C ARG A 130 7.35 -10.77 2.21
N TRP A 131 6.79 -10.15 1.16
CA TRP A 131 5.34 -9.95 1.07
C TRP A 131 4.56 -11.24 0.82
N PRO A 132 4.91 -12.11 -0.16
CA PRO A 132 4.05 -13.23 -0.55
C PRO A 132 3.69 -14.14 0.63
N SER A 133 4.67 -14.58 1.42
CA SER A 133 4.41 -15.48 2.55
C SER A 133 3.53 -14.87 3.64
N LEU A 134 3.63 -13.55 3.87
CA LEU A 134 2.79 -12.83 4.83
C LEU A 134 1.37 -12.64 4.30
N ILE A 135 1.23 -12.32 3.01
CA ILE A 135 -0.06 -12.18 2.33
C ILE A 135 -0.76 -13.54 2.33
N ASP A 136 -0.08 -14.60 1.88
CA ASP A 136 -0.62 -15.96 1.82
C ASP A 136 -1.09 -16.44 3.21
N ALA A 137 -0.29 -16.20 4.26
CA ALA A 137 -0.67 -16.53 5.64
C ALA A 137 -1.93 -15.79 6.09
N VAL A 138 -2.09 -14.51 5.72
CA VAL A 138 -3.29 -13.74 6.03
C VAL A 138 -4.51 -14.33 5.31
N TYR A 139 -4.43 -14.54 3.99
CA TYR A 139 -5.57 -15.02 3.21
C TYR A 139 -5.94 -16.49 3.47
N SER A 140 -4.98 -17.36 3.77
CA SER A 140 -5.25 -18.76 4.14
C SER A 140 -5.89 -18.93 5.52
N SER A 141 -5.91 -17.88 6.34
CA SER A 141 -6.51 -17.89 7.68
C SER A 141 -7.96 -17.38 7.73
N MET A 142 -8.52 -16.99 6.58
CA MET A 142 -9.86 -16.40 6.45
C MET A 142 -10.96 -17.44 6.24
#